data_AF-A0A958DNP2-F1
#
_entry.id   AF-A0A958DNP2-F1
#
_cell.length_a   1.000
_cell.length_b   1.000
_cell.length_c   1.000
_cell.angle_alpha   90.00
_cell.angle_beta   90.00
_cell.angle_gamma   90.00
#
_symmetry.space_group_name_H-M   'P 1'
#
loop_
_entity.id
_entity.type
_entity.pdbx_description
1 polymer ?
#
loop_
_entity_poly.entity_id
_entity_poly.type
_entity_poly.pdbx_seq_one_letter_code
_entity_poly.pdbx_strand_id
1 'polypeptide(L)'
;MLHNALMETTFFEKVLSENASQFAYLDDQLRIVSHSSQFERFAEKRGSLKSQPITAVFRETIGLETVLEQLISSNHGTFLLENLNREFENGDLGFFNLSFFATGDAHKPLFCMIQEVTEKAELMQSIRQKENQLLLLESMLSAQNSDAAVSFLGNSPAVQRIRRTIEKIARIPTSTILLHGESGTGKSMVARTIHHAAFGKSRPFVEINCAAIPEALLESELFGYEKGAFTNAIASKPGLLEEAGGGTLFLDEISEMSPKLQAKLLSFLETRRFRRLGSVKDVEVNLRVITATNRDLTEMVRENDFREDLLYRLNVVNIELPIT
;
A
#
# COMPACT_ATOMS: atom_id res chain seq x y z
N MET A 1 21.91 -21.31 22.15
CA MET A 1 21.66 -22.77 22.21
C MET A 1 21.39 -23.39 20.83
N LEU A 2 20.67 -22.74 19.91
CA LEU A 2 20.45 -23.25 18.54
C LEU A 2 21.74 -23.42 17.70
N HIS A 3 22.74 -22.54 17.89
CA HIS A 3 23.99 -22.58 17.11
C HIS A 3 24.81 -23.86 17.33
N ASN A 4 24.81 -24.45 18.53
CA ASN A 4 25.52 -25.70 18.80
C ASN A 4 24.73 -26.95 18.39
N ALA A 5 23.40 -26.86 18.25
CA ALA A 5 22.56 -27.98 17.81
C ALA A 5 22.63 -28.20 16.28
N LEU A 6 23.05 -27.19 15.52
CA LEU A 6 23.26 -27.26 14.07
C LEU A 6 24.47 -28.11 13.66
N MET A 7 25.42 -28.36 14.58
CA MET A 7 26.66 -29.11 14.31
C MET A 7 26.47 -30.63 14.26
N GLU A 8 25.38 -31.16 14.82
CA GLU A 8 24.99 -32.57 14.67
C GLU A 8 23.83 -32.67 13.68
N THR A 9 24.17 -32.65 12.39
CA THR A 9 23.22 -32.64 11.26
C THR A 9 22.13 -33.71 11.40
N THR A 10 22.47 -34.89 11.92
CA THR A 10 21.55 -36.02 12.13
C THR A 10 20.55 -35.81 13.28
N PHE A 11 20.96 -35.17 14.37
CA PHE A 11 20.05 -34.87 15.50
C PHE A 11 19.09 -33.73 15.12
N PHE A 12 19.60 -32.70 14.45
CA PHE A 12 18.80 -31.57 13.99
C PHE A 12 17.76 -31.99 12.93
N GLU A 13 18.14 -32.82 11.96
CA GLU A 13 17.22 -33.41 10.98
C GLU A 13 16.13 -34.26 11.67
N LYS A 14 16.48 -35.00 12.72
CA LYS A 14 15.52 -35.79 13.50
C LYS A 14 14.53 -34.90 14.25
N VAL A 15 15.00 -33.85 14.92
CA VAL A 15 14.13 -32.90 15.64
C VAL A 15 13.20 -32.14 14.69
N LEU A 16 13.70 -31.72 13.52
CA LEU A 16 12.87 -31.02 12.53
C LEU A 16 11.84 -31.95 11.86
N SER A 17 12.22 -33.20 11.59
CA SER A 17 11.29 -34.18 11.03
C SER A 17 10.21 -34.60 12.02
N GLU A 18 10.55 -34.72 13.32
CA GLU A 18 9.58 -34.97 14.40
C GLU A 18 8.60 -33.79 14.58
N ASN A 19 9.04 -32.55 14.36
CA ASN A 19 8.20 -31.35 14.42
C ASN A 19 7.47 -31.02 13.11
N ALA A 20 7.41 -31.96 12.16
CA ALA A 20 6.77 -31.79 10.86
C ALA A 20 7.22 -30.53 10.10
N SER A 21 8.47 -30.09 10.30
CA SER A 21 9.00 -28.87 9.70
C SER A 21 9.23 -29.05 8.20
N GLN A 22 8.85 -28.04 7.43
CA GLN A 22 9.05 -28.00 5.98
C GLN A 22 10.44 -27.41 5.69
N PHE A 23 11.40 -28.23 5.27
CA PHE A 23 12.78 -27.76 5.06
C PHE A 23 13.52 -28.46 3.92
N ALA A 24 14.56 -27.80 3.40
CA ALA A 24 15.50 -28.34 2.44
C ALA A 24 16.94 -27.85 2.70
N TYR A 25 17.92 -28.70 2.40
CA TYR A 25 19.34 -28.33 2.33
C TYR A 25 19.73 -28.11 0.88
N LEU A 26 20.53 -27.07 0.65
CA LEU A 26 21.00 -26.65 -0.67
C LEU A 26 22.53 -26.73 -0.75
N ASP A 27 23.02 -27.04 -1.94
CA ASP A 27 24.45 -26.95 -2.28
C ASP A 27 24.86 -25.50 -2.60
N ASP A 28 26.15 -25.32 -2.92
CA ASP A 28 26.74 -24.03 -3.30
C ASP A 28 26.16 -23.46 -4.60
N GLN A 29 25.52 -24.29 -5.42
CA GLN A 29 24.79 -23.89 -6.63
C GLN A 29 23.29 -23.70 -6.38
N LEU A 30 22.87 -23.65 -5.10
CA LEU A 30 21.48 -23.47 -4.67
C LEU A 30 20.54 -24.59 -5.15
N ARG A 31 21.06 -25.80 -5.34
CA ARG A 31 20.28 -26.99 -5.70
C ARG A 31 19.97 -27.85 -4.49
N ILE A 32 18.81 -28.50 -4.53
CA ILE A 32 18.29 -29.30 -3.41
C ILE A 32 19.11 -30.58 -3.24
N VAL A 33 19.81 -30.71 -2.11
CA VAL A 33 20.61 -31.89 -1.74
C VAL A 33 19.76 -32.93 -1.02
N SER A 34 18.96 -32.46 -0.06
CA SER A 34 18.03 -33.26 0.76
C SER A 34 16.91 -32.39 1.28
N HIS A 35 15.74 -32.96 1.56
CA HIS A 35 14.56 -32.22 2.04
C HIS A 35 13.68 -33.09 2.94
N SER A 36 12.78 -32.46 3.70
CA SER A 36 11.76 -33.16 4.47
C SER A 36 10.62 -33.65 3.56
N SER A 37 9.85 -34.63 4.06
CA SER A 37 8.65 -35.11 3.34
C SER A 37 7.57 -34.02 3.24
N GLN A 38 7.53 -33.10 4.21
CA GLN A 38 6.61 -31.98 4.24
C GLN A 38 6.99 -30.91 3.21
N PHE A 39 8.28 -30.68 2.99
CA PHE A 39 8.77 -29.82 1.91
C PHE A 39 8.35 -30.35 0.53
N GLU A 40 8.46 -31.66 0.33
CA GLU A 40 8.04 -32.30 -0.93
C GLU A 40 6.54 -32.14 -1.18
N ARG A 41 5.72 -32.34 -0.14
CA ARG A 41 4.27 -32.10 -0.21
C ARG A 41 3.95 -30.65 -0.56
N PHE A 42 4.63 -29.70 0.09
CA PHE A 42 4.45 -28.27 -0.17
C PHE A 42 4.84 -27.88 -1.61
N ALA A 43 5.83 -28.55 -2.20
CA ALA A 43 6.29 -28.27 -3.54
C ALA A 43 5.30 -28.70 -4.65
N GLU A 44 4.32 -29.57 -4.35
CA GLU A 44 3.30 -30.10 -5.28
C GLU A 44 3.86 -30.64 -6.62
N LYS A 45 5.13 -31.05 -6.66
CA LYS A 45 5.76 -31.54 -7.89
C LYS A 45 5.74 -33.05 -8.01
N ARG A 46 5.35 -33.54 -9.19
CA ARG A 46 5.53 -34.94 -9.60
C ARG A 46 6.96 -35.18 -10.08
N GLY A 47 7.80 -35.81 -9.25
CA GLY A 47 9.18 -36.21 -9.61
C GLY A 47 10.20 -35.91 -8.51
N SER A 48 11.44 -36.37 -8.67
CA SER A 48 12.48 -36.12 -7.67
C SER A 48 12.89 -34.65 -7.63
N LEU A 49 12.81 -34.03 -6.46
CA LEU A 49 13.28 -32.66 -6.21
C LEU A 49 14.81 -32.59 -6.07
N LYS A 50 15.48 -33.72 -5.87
CA LYS A 50 16.93 -33.77 -5.69
C LYS A 50 17.66 -33.24 -6.92
N SER A 51 18.68 -32.42 -6.68
CA SER A 51 19.48 -31.74 -7.69
C SER A 51 18.73 -30.70 -8.55
N GLN A 52 17.44 -30.43 -8.27
CA GLN A 52 16.74 -29.29 -8.86
C GLN A 52 17.16 -27.99 -8.17
N PRO A 53 17.25 -26.86 -8.88
CA PRO A 53 17.51 -25.57 -8.27
C PRO A 53 16.32 -25.16 -7.38
N ILE A 54 16.58 -24.44 -6.29
CA ILE A 54 15.53 -23.98 -5.38
C ILE A 54 14.50 -23.09 -6.08
N THR A 55 14.91 -22.36 -7.13
CA THR A 55 14.04 -21.55 -8.01
C THR A 55 12.98 -22.37 -8.73
N ALA A 56 13.21 -23.67 -8.92
CA ALA A 56 12.22 -24.55 -9.49
C ALA A 56 11.03 -24.75 -8.54
N VAL A 57 11.25 -24.66 -7.23
CA VAL A 57 10.20 -24.75 -6.21
C VAL A 57 9.70 -23.35 -5.84
N PHE A 58 10.59 -22.37 -5.68
CA PHE A 58 10.27 -21.00 -5.26
C PHE A 58 10.78 -20.00 -6.29
N ARG A 59 9.91 -19.52 -7.18
CA ARG A 59 10.32 -18.54 -8.20
C ARG A 59 10.74 -17.21 -7.60
N GLU A 60 10.30 -16.93 -6.37
CA GLU A 60 10.62 -15.75 -5.58
C GLU A 60 12.11 -15.67 -5.22
N THR A 61 12.86 -16.77 -5.35
CA THR A 61 14.31 -16.76 -5.11
C THR A 61 15.13 -16.37 -6.33
N ILE A 62 14.50 -16.13 -7.49
CA ILE A 62 15.18 -15.65 -8.69
C ILE A 62 15.75 -14.25 -8.43
N GLY A 63 17.04 -14.04 -8.71
CA GLY A 63 17.71 -12.76 -8.47
C GLY A 63 18.30 -12.61 -7.07
N LEU A 64 18.17 -13.62 -6.22
CA LEU A 64 18.74 -13.63 -4.86
C LEU A 64 20.06 -14.42 -4.78
N GLU A 65 20.59 -14.87 -5.91
CA GLU A 65 21.77 -15.74 -5.98
C GLU A 65 22.96 -15.11 -5.25
N THR A 66 23.28 -13.85 -5.56
CA THR A 66 24.38 -13.11 -4.93
C THR A 66 24.21 -13.00 -3.41
N VAL A 67 22.99 -12.82 -2.92
CA VAL A 67 22.71 -12.66 -1.48
C VAL A 67 22.89 -13.99 -0.75
N LEU A 68 22.40 -15.07 -1.35
CA LEU A 68 22.52 -16.42 -0.78
C LEU A 68 23.96 -16.94 -0.87
N GLU A 69 24.70 -16.63 -1.93
CA GLU A 69 26.13 -16.93 -2.06
C GLU A 69 26.98 -16.18 -1.02
N GLN A 70 26.66 -14.91 -0.75
CA GLN A 70 27.28 -14.16 0.34
C GLN A 70 27.00 -14.78 1.70
N LEU A 71 25.77 -15.24 1.92
CA LEU A 71 25.37 -15.93 3.14
C LEU A 71 26.11 -17.26 3.33
N ILE A 72 26.31 -18.02 2.25
CA ILE A 72 27.16 -19.23 2.26
C ILE A 72 28.60 -18.85 2.63
N SER A 73 29.15 -17.82 1.98
CA SER A 73 30.53 -17.39 2.18
C SER A 73 30.82 -16.88 3.59
N SER A 74 29.82 -16.29 4.27
CA SER A 74 29.97 -15.84 5.65
C SER A 74 29.94 -16.99 6.68
N ASN A 75 29.50 -18.20 6.27
CA ASN A 75 29.27 -19.37 7.13
C ASN A 75 28.36 -19.14 8.35
N HIS A 76 27.80 -17.94 8.48
CA HIS A 76 26.98 -17.48 9.60
C HIS A 76 26.02 -16.40 9.08
N GLY A 77 24.76 -16.46 9.53
CA GLY A 77 23.75 -15.46 9.21
C GLY A 77 22.40 -16.07 8.87
N THR A 78 21.43 -15.19 8.61
CA THR A 78 20.09 -15.57 8.19
C THR A 78 19.57 -14.58 7.16
N PHE A 79 18.87 -15.09 6.15
CA PHE A 79 18.14 -14.28 5.20
C PHE A 79 16.68 -14.71 5.18
N LEU A 80 15.76 -13.74 5.20
CA LEU A 80 14.33 -14.00 5.37
C LEU A 80 13.54 -13.34 4.24
N LEU A 81 12.68 -14.13 3.60
CA LEU A 81 11.62 -13.66 2.71
C LEU A 81 10.29 -13.86 3.43
N GLU A 82 9.57 -12.78 3.66
CA GLU A 82 8.30 -12.81 4.42
C GLU A 82 7.09 -12.60 3.53
N ASN A 83 5.96 -13.19 3.93
CA ASN A 83 4.64 -13.01 3.34
C ASN A 83 4.59 -13.39 1.85
N LEU A 84 5.27 -14.48 1.49
CA LEU A 84 5.14 -15.06 0.16
C LEU A 84 3.79 -15.77 0.07
N ASN A 85 3.20 -15.76 -1.12
CA ASN A 85 1.90 -16.36 -1.37
C ASN A 85 1.99 -17.38 -2.51
N ARG A 86 1.23 -18.47 -2.38
CA ARG A 86 1.13 -19.52 -3.41
C ARG A 86 -0.33 -19.96 -3.54
N GLU A 87 -0.77 -20.13 -4.78
CA GLU A 87 -2.00 -20.85 -5.09
C GLU A 87 -1.65 -22.34 -5.28
N PHE A 88 -2.28 -23.21 -4.50
CA PHE A 88 -2.07 -24.65 -4.51
C PHE A 88 -2.97 -25.33 -5.56
N GLU A 89 -2.68 -26.59 -5.93
CA GLU A 89 -3.43 -27.33 -6.96
C GLU A 89 -4.93 -27.46 -6.64
N ASN A 90 -5.30 -27.41 -5.37
CA ASN A 90 -6.69 -27.45 -4.91
C ASN A 90 -7.43 -26.09 -5.03
N GLY A 91 -6.72 -25.04 -5.45
CA GLY A 91 -7.24 -23.66 -5.56
C GLY A 91 -7.13 -22.82 -4.29
N ASP A 92 -6.63 -23.40 -3.18
CA ASP A 92 -6.42 -22.67 -1.94
C ASP A 92 -5.18 -21.76 -2.05
N LEU A 93 -5.24 -20.60 -1.40
CA LEU A 93 -4.12 -19.67 -1.31
C LEU A 93 -3.43 -19.81 0.05
N GLY A 94 -2.16 -20.20 0.06
CA GLY A 94 -1.34 -20.23 1.27
C GLY A 94 -0.38 -19.06 1.37
N PHE A 95 -0.05 -18.68 2.60
CA PHE A 95 1.02 -17.72 2.91
C PHE A 95 2.15 -18.41 3.66
N PHE A 96 3.38 -18.06 3.32
CA PHE A 96 4.56 -18.64 3.95
C PHE A 96 5.74 -17.68 3.95
N ASN A 97 6.67 -17.93 4.88
CA ASN A 97 7.96 -17.28 4.93
C ASN A 97 9.05 -18.29 4.53
N LEU A 98 10.10 -17.83 3.84
CA LEU A 98 11.30 -18.61 3.58
C LEU A 98 12.46 -18.05 4.39
N SER A 99 13.00 -18.87 5.27
CA SER A 99 14.20 -18.54 6.05
C SER A 99 15.38 -19.34 5.53
N PHE A 100 16.48 -18.67 5.21
CA PHE A 100 17.74 -19.27 4.77
C PHE A 100 18.81 -19.08 5.84
N PHE A 101 19.54 -20.14 6.16
CA PHE A 101 20.57 -20.17 7.19
C PHE A 101 21.83 -20.81 6.65
N ALA A 102 22.99 -20.16 6.86
CA ALA A 102 24.27 -20.80 6.61
C ALA A 102 24.53 -21.89 7.64
N THR A 103 24.97 -23.07 7.20
CA THR A 103 25.19 -24.23 8.08
C THR A 103 26.67 -24.40 8.45
N GLY A 104 27.59 -23.89 7.63
CA GLY A 104 29.02 -24.16 7.74
C GLY A 104 29.45 -25.55 7.25
N ASP A 105 28.53 -26.39 6.76
CA ASP A 105 28.81 -27.70 6.17
C ASP A 105 29.17 -27.57 4.69
N ALA A 106 30.33 -28.08 4.27
CA ALA A 106 30.79 -27.99 2.88
C ALA A 106 29.88 -28.70 1.86
N HIS A 107 29.10 -29.71 2.28
CA HIS A 107 28.22 -30.47 1.40
C HIS A 107 26.74 -30.04 1.49
N LYS A 108 26.38 -29.28 2.53
CA LYS A 108 25.02 -28.76 2.77
C LYS A 108 25.09 -27.30 3.26
N PRO A 109 25.76 -26.38 2.53
CA PRO A 109 26.14 -25.06 3.04
C PRO A 109 24.96 -24.17 3.44
N LEU A 110 23.76 -24.43 2.90
CA LEU A 110 22.59 -23.60 3.12
C LEU A 110 21.38 -24.44 3.52
N PHE A 111 20.69 -24.01 4.56
CA PHE A 111 19.45 -24.62 5.06
C PHE A 111 18.28 -23.66 4.83
N CYS A 112 17.22 -24.14 4.19
CA CYS A 112 16.01 -23.40 3.90
C CYS A 112 14.85 -23.99 4.69
N MET A 113 14.10 -23.14 5.40
CA MET A 113 12.91 -23.49 6.14
C MET A 113 11.71 -22.72 5.61
N ILE A 114 10.60 -23.43 5.41
CA ILE A 114 9.29 -22.86 5.07
C ILE A 114 8.48 -22.77 6.35
N GLN A 115 8.00 -21.58 6.67
CA GLN A 115 7.06 -21.37 7.77
C GLN A 115 5.72 -20.94 7.19
N GLU A 116 4.71 -21.78 7.31
CA GLU A 116 3.35 -21.42 6.93
C GLU A 116 2.78 -20.38 7.91
N VAL A 117 2.22 -19.31 7.35
CA VAL A 117 1.65 -18.17 8.09
C VAL A 117 0.25 -17.80 7.61
N THR A 118 -0.43 -18.70 6.90
CA THR A 118 -1.76 -18.50 6.31
C THR A 118 -2.78 -17.98 7.33
N GLU A 119 -3.00 -18.70 8.45
CA GLU A 119 -3.95 -18.28 9.50
C GLU A 119 -3.62 -16.89 10.09
N LYS A 120 -2.33 -16.61 10.29
CA LYS A 120 -1.87 -15.32 10.81
C LYS A 120 -2.12 -14.19 9.80
N ALA A 121 -1.87 -14.46 8.51
CA ALA A 121 -2.10 -13.51 7.42
C ALA A 121 -3.60 -13.20 7.28
N GLU A 122 -4.47 -14.21 7.33
CA GLU A 122 -5.93 -14.07 7.32
C GLU A 122 -6.43 -13.26 8.52
N LEU A 123 -5.92 -13.54 9.72
CA LEU A 123 -6.29 -12.80 10.92
C LEU A 123 -5.86 -11.33 10.82
N MET A 124 -4.64 -11.04 10.36
CA MET A 124 -4.20 -9.66 10.11
C MET A 124 -5.06 -8.96 9.06
N GLN A 125 -5.47 -9.66 8.01
CA GLN A 125 -6.39 -9.11 7.01
C GLN A 125 -7.74 -8.78 7.64
N SER A 126 -8.30 -9.66 8.49
CA SER A 126 -9.54 -9.39 9.21
C SER A 126 -9.42 -8.21 10.17
N ILE A 127 -8.29 -8.03 10.85
CA ILE A 127 -8.04 -6.87 11.72
C ILE A 127 -8.04 -5.61 10.88
N ARG A 128 -7.28 -5.61 9.78
CA ARG A 128 -7.15 -4.46 8.87
C ARG A 128 -8.48 -4.09 8.21
N GLN A 129 -9.32 -5.08 7.88
CA GLN A 129 -10.68 -4.84 7.39
C GLN A 129 -11.56 -4.16 8.44
N LYS A 130 -11.48 -4.60 9.71
CA LYS A 130 -12.23 -3.97 10.81
C LYS A 130 -11.73 -2.56 11.12
N GLU A 131 -10.43 -2.32 11.07
CA GLU A 131 -9.84 -0.97 11.22
C GLU A 131 -10.32 -0.04 10.12
N ASN A 132 -10.33 -0.49 8.86
CA ASN A 132 -10.87 0.29 7.75
C ASN A 132 -12.37 0.57 7.93
N GLN A 133 -13.17 -0.38 8.42
CA GLN A 133 -14.59 -0.16 8.73
C GLN A 133 -14.79 0.85 9.86
N LEU A 134 -13.96 0.82 10.89
CA LEU A 134 -14.00 1.81 11.97
C LEU A 134 -13.65 3.20 11.45
N LEU A 135 -12.60 3.32 10.64
CA LEU A 135 -12.22 4.59 10.02
C LEU A 135 -13.35 5.16 9.15
N LEU A 136 -13.99 4.30 8.35
CA LEU A 136 -15.16 4.67 7.55
C LEU A 136 -16.33 5.12 8.45
N LEU A 137 -16.61 4.40 9.53
CA LEU A 137 -17.69 4.76 10.46
C LEU A 137 -17.41 6.09 11.16
N GLU A 138 -16.18 6.33 11.59
CA GLU A 138 -15.74 7.62 12.15
C GLU A 138 -15.87 8.76 11.12
N SER A 139 -15.53 8.50 9.86
CA SER A 139 -15.72 9.46 8.75
C SER A 139 -17.20 9.76 8.48
N MET A 140 -18.10 8.78 8.67
CA MET A 140 -19.55 8.94 8.51
C MET A 140 -20.19 9.65 9.72
N LEU A 141 -19.73 9.36 10.93
CA LEU A 141 -20.18 10.05 12.16
C LEU A 141 -19.76 11.51 12.17
N SER A 142 -18.54 11.82 11.72
CA SER A 142 -18.09 13.20 11.51
C SER A 142 -18.89 13.90 10.40
N ALA A 143 -19.35 13.18 9.38
CA ALA A 143 -20.24 13.71 8.35
C ALA A 143 -21.68 14.01 8.85
N GLN A 144 -22.18 13.33 9.89
CA GLN A 144 -23.53 13.58 10.44
C GLN A 144 -23.65 14.88 11.26
N ASN A 145 -22.55 15.45 11.76
CA ASN A 145 -22.55 16.72 12.51
C ASN A 145 -22.55 17.99 11.62
N SER A 146 -22.83 17.85 10.32
CA SER A 146 -22.51 18.86 9.29
C SER A 146 -23.58 19.91 9.00
N ASP A 147 -24.79 19.85 9.57
CA ASP A 147 -25.73 20.98 9.49
C ASP A 147 -25.20 22.24 10.21
N ALA A 148 -24.14 22.11 11.03
CA ALA A 148 -23.38 23.21 11.60
C ALA A 148 -22.32 23.81 10.65
N ALA A 149 -21.92 23.14 9.56
CA ALA A 149 -20.74 23.54 8.77
C ALA A 149 -20.91 24.85 8.00
N VAL A 150 -22.12 25.15 7.51
CA VAL A 150 -22.42 26.45 6.88
C VAL A 150 -22.52 27.56 7.95
N SER A 151 -22.99 27.22 9.15
CA SER A 151 -23.17 28.17 10.26
C SER A 151 -21.86 28.49 11.00
N PHE A 152 -20.84 27.64 10.91
CA PHE A 152 -19.61 27.74 11.72
C PHE A 152 -18.51 28.62 11.12
N LEU A 153 -18.54 28.92 9.81
CA LEU A 153 -17.51 29.79 9.19
C LEU A 153 -17.51 31.24 9.73
N GLY A 154 -18.45 31.64 10.59
CA GLY A 154 -18.53 33.00 11.11
C GLY A 154 -19.07 34.02 10.09
N ASN A 155 -19.06 35.30 10.46
CA ASN A 155 -19.65 36.39 9.66
C ASN A 155 -18.64 37.47 9.23
N SER A 156 -17.34 37.18 9.33
CA SER A 156 -16.31 38.15 8.94
C SER A 156 -16.37 38.49 7.44
N PRO A 157 -15.95 39.68 7.02
CA PRO A 157 -15.91 40.04 5.60
C PRO A 157 -15.07 39.08 4.75
N ALA A 158 -14.00 38.52 5.33
CA ALA A 158 -13.16 37.51 4.66
C ALA A 158 -13.94 36.22 4.39
N VAL A 159 -14.70 35.73 5.38
CA VAL A 159 -15.53 34.54 5.24
C VAL A 159 -16.66 34.76 4.23
N GLN A 160 -17.28 35.94 4.22
CA GLN A 160 -18.32 36.26 3.23
C GLN A 160 -17.77 36.23 1.80
N ARG A 161 -16.53 36.67 1.59
CA ARG A 161 -15.84 36.55 0.29
C ARG A 161 -15.63 35.09 -0.08
N ILE A 162 -15.15 34.26 0.84
CA ILE A 162 -14.98 32.82 0.63
C ILE A 162 -16.32 32.18 0.25
N ARG A 163 -17.42 32.45 0.97
CA ARG A 163 -18.75 31.92 0.63
C ARG A 163 -19.18 32.27 -0.80
N ARG A 164 -19.04 33.53 -1.22
CA ARG A 164 -19.35 33.96 -2.60
C ARG A 164 -18.48 33.26 -3.64
N THR A 165 -17.22 33.01 -3.31
CA THR A 165 -16.29 32.26 -4.16
C THR A 165 -16.73 30.80 -4.29
N ILE A 166 -17.08 30.15 -3.17
CA ILE A 166 -17.62 28.78 -3.13
C ILE A 166 -18.88 28.67 -4.01
N GLU A 167 -19.84 29.59 -3.89
CA GLU A 167 -21.07 29.59 -4.70
C GLU A 167 -20.81 29.63 -6.20
N LYS A 168 -19.80 30.39 -6.64
CA LYS A 168 -19.40 30.45 -8.05
C LYS A 168 -18.74 29.15 -8.51
N ILE A 169 -17.83 28.62 -7.70
CA ILE A 169 -17.05 27.42 -8.03
C ILE A 169 -17.89 26.14 -7.97
N ALA A 170 -18.91 26.11 -7.10
CA ALA A 170 -19.84 25.00 -6.99
C ALA A 170 -20.56 24.71 -8.32
N ARG A 171 -20.81 25.74 -9.14
CA ARG A 171 -21.43 25.60 -10.48
C ARG A 171 -20.50 25.02 -11.54
N ILE A 172 -19.20 24.87 -11.24
CA ILE A 172 -18.18 24.34 -12.13
C ILE A 172 -17.64 23.03 -11.53
N PRO A 173 -18.31 21.89 -11.74
CA PRO A 173 -18.00 20.64 -11.03
C PRO A 173 -16.65 20.01 -11.43
N THR A 174 -16.08 20.39 -12.58
CA THR A 174 -14.87 19.76 -13.13
C THR A 174 -13.56 20.42 -12.71
N SER A 175 -13.59 21.59 -12.05
CA SER A 175 -12.36 22.29 -11.65
C SER A 175 -11.75 21.70 -10.39
N THR A 176 -10.42 21.53 -10.44
CA THR A 176 -9.60 21.28 -9.26
C THR A 176 -9.53 22.55 -8.43
N ILE A 177 -9.55 22.40 -7.10
CA ILE A 177 -9.47 23.52 -6.15
C ILE A 177 -8.31 23.24 -5.21
N LEU A 178 -7.45 24.24 -5.04
CA LEU A 178 -6.42 24.27 -4.01
C LEU A 178 -6.89 25.16 -2.86
N LEU A 179 -6.93 24.60 -1.65
CA LEU A 179 -7.18 25.32 -0.41
C LEU A 179 -5.84 25.57 0.28
N HIS A 180 -5.49 26.83 0.47
CA HIS A 180 -4.27 27.20 1.17
C HIS A 180 -4.59 27.85 2.52
N GLY A 181 -3.94 27.40 3.58
CA GLY A 181 -4.11 27.98 4.91
C GLY A 181 -3.49 27.14 6.00
N GLU A 182 -3.24 27.76 7.15
CA GLU A 182 -2.61 27.11 8.31
C GLU A 182 -3.42 25.91 8.82
N SER A 183 -2.78 25.06 9.62
CA SER A 183 -3.48 23.95 10.28
C SER A 183 -4.57 24.49 11.21
N GLY A 184 -5.73 23.83 11.23
CA GLY A 184 -6.87 24.27 12.06
C GLY A 184 -7.72 25.42 11.49
N THR A 185 -7.40 25.98 10.31
CA THR A 185 -8.21 27.06 9.67
C THR A 185 -9.52 26.59 9.04
N GLY A 186 -9.88 25.30 9.18
CA GLY A 186 -11.15 24.76 8.68
C GLY A 186 -11.14 24.34 7.21
N LYS A 187 -9.99 23.98 6.64
CA LYS A 187 -9.84 23.52 5.24
C LYS A 187 -10.81 22.38 4.87
N SER A 188 -10.90 21.34 5.69
CA SER A 188 -11.85 20.22 5.49
C SER A 188 -13.31 20.69 5.51
N MET A 189 -13.67 21.64 6.38
CA MET A 189 -15.01 22.22 6.41
C MET A 189 -15.34 23.00 5.13
N VAL A 190 -14.38 23.78 4.62
CA VAL A 190 -14.52 24.50 3.34
C VAL A 190 -14.67 23.52 2.19
N ALA A 191 -13.86 22.45 2.14
CA ALA A 191 -13.96 21.40 1.12
C ALA A 191 -15.35 20.72 1.10
N ARG A 192 -15.88 20.36 2.27
CA ARG A 192 -17.23 19.80 2.42
C ARG A 192 -18.31 20.78 1.99
N THR A 193 -18.18 22.05 2.34
CA THR A 193 -19.11 23.10 1.93
C THR A 193 -19.15 23.24 0.41
N ILE A 194 -17.99 23.22 -0.25
CA ILE A 194 -17.90 23.24 -1.72
C ILE A 194 -18.58 22.00 -2.32
N HIS A 195 -18.29 20.81 -1.80
CA HIS A 195 -18.90 19.58 -2.27
C HIS A 195 -20.43 19.63 -2.17
N HIS A 196 -20.97 19.99 -1.01
CA HIS A 196 -22.42 20.06 -0.81
C HIS A 196 -23.09 21.08 -1.71
N ALA A 197 -22.44 22.24 -1.92
CA ALA A 197 -22.94 23.25 -2.84
C ALA A 197 -22.93 22.77 -4.31
N ALA A 198 -21.98 21.92 -4.70
CA ALA A 198 -21.84 21.44 -6.08
C ALA A 198 -22.68 20.18 -6.39
N PHE A 199 -22.76 19.24 -5.45
CA PHE A 199 -23.27 17.89 -5.68
C PHE A 199 -24.39 17.46 -4.73
N GLY A 200 -24.73 18.27 -3.72
CA GLY A 200 -25.68 17.92 -2.66
C GLY A 200 -25.07 17.00 -1.59
N LYS A 201 -25.92 16.41 -0.75
CA LYS A 201 -25.49 15.48 0.33
C LYS A 201 -25.43 14.01 -0.09
N SER A 202 -26.01 13.65 -1.24
CA SER A 202 -26.18 12.26 -1.65
C SER A 202 -25.03 11.70 -2.51
N ARG A 203 -24.10 12.56 -2.95
CA ARG A 203 -22.92 12.15 -3.72
C ARG A 203 -21.77 11.85 -2.76
N PRO A 204 -20.82 10.98 -3.15
CA PRO A 204 -19.72 10.60 -2.27
C PRO A 204 -18.79 11.79 -2.03
N PHE A 205 -18.42 12.00 -0.78
CA PHE A 205 -17.33 12.86 -0.37
C PHE A 205 -16.30 12.00 0.36
N VAL A 206 -15.17 11.76 -0.29
CA VAL A 206 -14.08 10.94 0.23
C VAL A 206 -12.93 11.85 0.62
N GLU A 207 -12.41 11.69 1.83
CA GLU A 207 -11.35 12.51 2.40
C GLU A 207 -10.18 11.63 2.80
N ILE A 208 -8.97 12.06 2.48
CA ILE A 208 -7.73 11.42 2.91
C ILE A 208 -6.69 12.48 3.25
N ASN A 209 -6.03 12.30 4.39
CA ASN A 209 -4.89 13.11 4.80
C ASN A 209 -3.60 12.41 4.34
N CYS A 210 -2.86 13.04 3.44
CA CYS A 210 -1.67 12.47 2.82
C CYS A 210 -0.50 12.36 3.80
N ALA A 211 -0.47 13.18 4.86
CA ALA A 211 0.55 13.16 5.90
C ALA A 211 0.32 12.04 6.94
N ALA A 212 -0.91 11.56 7.07
CA ALA A 212 -1.30 10.63 8.13
C ALA A 212 -1.02 9.15 7.80
N ILE A 213 -0.69 8.83 6.55
CA ILE A 213 -0.56 7.45 6.06
C ILE A 213 0.80 7.29 5.35
N PRO A 214 1.53 6.19 5.58
CA PRO A 214 2.77 5.89 4.84
C PRO A 214 2.58 5.87 3.33
N GLU A 215 3.59 6.32 2.57
CA GLU A 215 3.52 6.47 1.10
C GLU A 215 3.00 5.22 0.38
N ALA A 216 3.54 4.04 0.69
CA ALA A 216 3.14 2.80 0.05
C ALA A 216 1.66 2.46 0.29
N LEU A 217 1.14 2.82 1.46
CA LEU A 217 -0.27 2.65 1.79
C LEU A 217 -1.12 3.72 1.09
N LEU A 218 -0.67 4.98 1.07
CA LEU A 218 -1.35 6.06 0.36
C LEU A 218 -1.52 5.75 -1.13
N GLU A 219 -0.51 5.17 -1.78
CA GLU A 219 -0.60 4.70 -3.17
C GLU A 219 -1.70 3.64 -3.33
N SER A 220 -1.74 2.65 -2.43
CA SER A 220 -2.70 1.55 -2.47
C SER A 220 -4.12 1.97 -2.15
N GLU A 221 -4.31 2.95 -1.28
CA GLU A 221 -5.62 3.49 -0.91
C GLU A 221 -6.15 4.37 -2.06
N LEU A 222 -5.36 5.30 -2.60
CA LEU A 222 -5.81 6.19 -3.68
C LEU A 222 -6.19 5.44 -4.96
N PHE A 223 -5.30 4.55 -5.42
CA PHE A 223 -5.43 3.91 -6.73
C PHE A 223 -5.98 2.48 -6.66
N GLY A 224 -6.11 1.89 -5.48
CA GLY A 224 -6.50 0.49 -5.36
C GLY A 224 -5.45 -0.47 -5.91
N TYR A 225 -5.75 -1.76 -5.82
CA TYR A 225 -4.84 -2.82 -6.24
C TYR A 225 -5.59 -4.06 -6.69
N GLU A 226 -4.97 -4.82 -7.60
CA GLU A 226 -5.44 -6.16 -7.95
C GLU A 226 -4.82 -7.21 -7.03
N LYS A 227 -5.47 -8.38 -6.94
CA LYS A 227 -4.90 -9.55 -6.27
C LYS A 227 -3.50 -9.84 -6.84
N GLY A 228 -2.52 -10.00 -5.96
CA GLY A 228 -1.12 -10.27 -6.32
C GLY A 228 -0.29 -9.04 -6.71
N ALA A 229 -0.81 -7.82 -6.56
CA ALA A 229 -0.07 -6.59 -6.86
C ALA A 229 1.17 -6.35 -5.95
N PHE A 230 1.12 -6.87 -4.72
CA PHE A 230 2.20 -6.89 -3.74
C PHE A 230 1.96 -8.05 -2.76
N THR A 231 2.95 -8.37 -1.92
CA THR A 231 2.95 -9.54 -1.02
C THR A 231 1.67 -9.68 -0.19
N ASN A 232 1.12 -8.57 0.30
CA ASN A 232 -0.11 -8.53 1.11
C ASN A 232 -1.41 -8.32 0.29
N ALA A 233 -1.38 -8.40 -1.03
CA ALA A 233 -2.55 -8.16 -1.90
C ALA A 233 -3.38 -9.44 -2.12
N ILE A 234 -4.04 -9.89 -1.06
CA ILE A 234 -4.79 -11.17 -1.01
C ILE A 234 -6.06 -11.13 -1.87
N ALA A 235 -6.67 -9.96 -2.00
CA ALA A 235 -7.84 -9.70 -2.82
C ALA A 235 -7.69 -8.36 -3.55
N SER A 236 -8.41 -8.17 -4.66
CA SER A 236 -8.48 -6.87 -5.31
C SER A 236 -9.29 -5.88 -4.47
N LYS A 237 -8.82 -4.64 -4.36
CA LYS A 237 -9.49 -3.55 -3.66
C LYS A 237 -9.64 -2.33 -4.59
N PRO A 238 -10.84 -1.76 -4.76
CA PRO A 238 -11.00 -0.49 -5.47
C PRO A 238 -10.31 0.65 -4.71
N GLY A 239 -9.81 1.65 -5.44
CA GLY A 239 -9.19 2.82 -4.84
C GLY A 239 -10.19 3.90 -4.41
N LEU A 240 -9.76 4.84 -3.58
CA LEU A 240 -10.55 6.02 -3.20
C LEU A 240 -10.97 6.86 -4.40
N LEU A 241 -10.20 6.84 -5.50
CA LEU A 241 -10.62 7.45 -6.76
C LEU A 241 -11.92 6.84 -7.31
N GLU A 242 -12.07 5.51 -7.24
CA GLU A 242 -13.31 4.84 -7.63
C GLU A 242 -14.45 5.13 -6.67
N GLU A 243 -14.18 5.09 -5.36
CA GLU A 243 -15.18 5.36 -4.32
C GLU A 243 -15.72 6.80 -4.38
N ALA A 244 -14.87 7.75 -4.74
CA ALA A 244 -15.25 9.15 -4.95
C ALA A 244 -15.94 9.42 -6.31
N GLY A 245 -16.16 8.38 -7.12
CA GLY A 245 -16.77 8.47 -8.43
C GLY A 245 -18.12 9.20 -8.42
N GLY A 246 -18.24 10.22 -9.27
CA GLY A 246 -19.43 11.07 -9.37
C GLY A 246 -19.62 12.04 -8.19
N GLY A 247 -18.63 12.17 -7.31
CA GLY A 247 -18.65 13.09 -6.17
C GLY A 247 -17.34 13.87 -6.05
N THR A 248 -16.73 13.86 -4.86
CA THR A 248 -15.50 14.61 -4.59
C THR A 248 -14.48 13.80 -3.80
N LEU A 249 -13.23 13.87 -4.24
CA LEU A 249 -12.07 13.44 -3.49
C LEU A 249 -11.38 14.68 -2.90
N PHE A 250 -11.21 14.70 -1.58
CA PHE A 250 -10.47 15.71 -0.84
C PHE A 250 -9.12 15.15 -0.38
N LEU A 251 -8.04 15.77 -0.83
CA LEU A 251 -6.65 15.43 -0.50
C LEU A 251 -6.10 16.49 0.45
N ASP A 252 -6.08 16.20 1.75
CA ASP A 252 -5.46 17.09 2.74
C ASP A 252 -3.95 16.87 2.82
N GLU A 253 -3.23 17.94 3.10
CA GLU A 253 -1.76 18.01 3.11
C GLU A 253 -1.10 17.44 1.84
N ILE A 254 -1.54 17.91 0.67
CA ILE A 254 -1.04 17.46 -0.65
C ILE A 254 0.47 17.63 -0.83
N SER A 255 1.08 18.54 -0.09
CA SER A 255 2.53 18.78 -0.06
C SER A 255 3.33 17.56 0.40
N GLU A 256 2.71 16.64 1.14
CA GLU A 256 3.37 15.46 1.69
C GLU A 256 3.38 14.27 0.72
N MET A 257 2.81 14.41 -0.49
CA MET A 257 2.91 13.37 -1.51
C MET A 257 4.32 13.27 -2.08
N SER A 258 4.81 12.04 -2.24
CA SER A 258 6.08 11.78 -2.93
C SER A 258 6.03 12.18 -4.42
N PRO A 259 7.18 12.48 -5.05
CA PRO A 259 7.24 12.81 -6.48
C PRO A 259 6.62 11.73 -7.39
N LYS A 260 6.70 10.45 -6.98
CA LYS A 260 6.10 9.31 -7.69
C LYS A 260 4.57 9.38 -7.66
N LEU A 261 3.99 9.66 -6.49
CA LEU A 261 2.54 9.83 -6.33
C LEU A 261 2.04 11.08 -7.05
N GLN A 262 2.80 12.17 -7.00
CA GLN A 262 2.49 13.40 -7.73
C GLN A 262 2.36 13.13 -9.25
N ALA A 263 3.26 12.35 -9.84
CA ALA A 263 3.20 11.98 -11.25
C ALA A 263 1.95 11.15 -11.62
N LYS A 264 1.58 10.20 -10.75
CA LYS A 264 0.36 9.39 -10.94
C LYS A 264 -0.90 10.23 -10.80
N LEU A 265 -0.95 11.12 -9.81
CA LEU A 265 -2.07 12.03 -9.61
C LEU A 265 -2.23 12.97 -10.81
N LEU A 266 -1.14 13.56 -11.32
CA LEU A 266 -1.17 14.37 -12.52
C LEU A 266 -1.75 13.60 -13.71
N SER A 267 -1.27 12.38 -13.95
CA SER A 267 -1.76 11.52 -15.04
C SER A 267 -3.27 11.29 -14.93
N PHE A 268 -3.78 11.08 -13.71
CA PHE A 268 -5.21 10.97 -13.45
C PHE A 268 -5.96 12.29 -13.69
N LEU A 269 -5.44 13.43 -13.23
CA LEU A 269 -6.09 14.74 -13.40
C LEU A 269 -6.19 15.17 -14.88
N GLU A 270 -5.27 14.71 -15.72
CA GLU A 270 -5.27 14.98 -17.15
C GLU A 270 -6.21 14.04 -17.91
N THR A 271 -6.13 12.73 -17.64
CA THR A 271 -6.80 11.71 -18.45
C THR A 271 -8.14 11.24 -17.89
N ARG A 272 -8.40 11.50 -16.60
CA ARG A 272 -9.47 10.87 -15.80
C ARG A 272 -9.41 9.35 -15.76
N ARG A 273 -8.24 8.81 -16.07
CA ARG A 273 -7.95 7.38 -16.08
C ARG A 273 -6.77 7.09 -15.18
N PHE A 274 -6.79 5.93 -14.57
CA PHE A 274 -5.67 5.43 -13.79
C PHE A 274 -5.64 3.90 -13.84
N ARG A 275 -4.57 3.30 -13.32
CA ARG A 275 -4.46 1.86 -13.16
C ARG A 275 -4.32 1.52 -11.69
N ARG A 276 -5.07 0.49 -11.26
CA ARG A 276 -4.82 -0.17 -9.99
C ARG A 276 -3.41 -0.74 -9.97
N LEU A 277 -2.79 -0.81 -8.80
CA LEU A 277 -1.49 -1.48 -8.64
C LEU A 277 -1.59 -2.93 -9.12
N GLY A 278 -0.57 -3.40 -9.83
CA GLY A 278 -0.55 -4.74 -10.44
C GLY A 278 -1.47 -4.92 -11.65
N SER A 279 -2.26 -3.91 -12.04
CA SER A 279 -3.16 -3.97 -13.19
C SER A 279 -2.56 -3.31 -14.43
N VAL A 280 -2.87 -3.89 -15.60
CA VAL A 280 -2.66 -3.26 -16.91
C VAL A 280 -3.92 -2.62 -17.49
N LYS A 281 -5.06 -2.76 -16.80
CA LYS A 281 -6.34 -2.21 -17.24
C LYS A 281 -6.52 -0.79 -16.72
N ASP A 282 -6.86 0.11 -17.63
CA ASP A 282 -7.25 1.48 -17.26
C ASP A 282 -8.66 1.48 -16.68
N VAL A 283 -8.82 2.20 -15.58
CA VAL A 283 -10.10 2.51 -14.93
C VAL A 283 -10.39 3.99 -15.18
N GLU A 284 -11.54 4.30 -15.75
CA GLU A 284 -11.98 5.68 -15.99
C GLU A 284 -12.97 6.10 -14.91
N VAL A 285 -12.69 7.22 -14.24
CA VAL A 285 -13.57 7.76 -13.20
C VAL A 285 -13.65 9.28 -13.31
N ASN A 286 -14.89 9.79 -13.29
CA ASN A 286 -15.15 11.21 -13.22
C ASN A 286 -15.50 11.64 -11.79
N LEU A 287 -14.74 12.58 -11.23
CA LEU A 287 -14.91 13.12 -9.88
C LEU A 287 -14.33 14.53 -9.81
N ARG A 288 -14.72 15.29 -8.78
CA ARG A 288 -14.07 16.57 -8.44
C ARG A 288 -12.90 16.32 -7.49
N VAL A 289 -11.78 17.00 -7.71
CA VAL A 289 -10.64 16.98 -6.78
C VAL A 289 -10.56 18.31 -6.05
N ILE A 290 -10.46 18.25 -4.72
CA ILE A 290 -10.13 19.38 -3.87
C ILE A 290 -8.84 19.00 -3.13
N THR A 291 -7.85 19.88 -3.09
CA THR A 291 -6.61 19.67 -2.37
C THR A 291 -6.42 20.73 -1.31
N ALA A 292 -5.67 20.42 -0.26
CA ALA A 292 -5.34 21.37 0.80
C ALA A 292 -3.87 21.25 1.21
N THR A 293 -3.27 22.36 1.62
CA THR A 293 -1.93 22.40 2.22
C THR A 293 -1.73 23.69 3.02
N ASN A 294 -0.85 23.66 4.00
CA ASN A 294 -0.32 24.83 4.68
C ASN A 294 1.07 25.28 4.17
N ARG A 295 1.69 24.53 3.25
CA ARG A 295 3.04 24.81 2.71
C ARG A 295 2.97 25.61 1.41
N ASP A 296 4.00 26.40 1.13
CA ASP A 296 4.15 27.08 -0.15
C ASP A 296 4.64 26.10 -1.22
N LEU A 297 3.70 25.60 -2.03
CA LEU A 297 4.02 24.69 -3.13
C LEU A 297 4.92 25.33 -4.18
N THR A 298 4.91 26.66 -4.32
CA THR A 298 5.79 27.37 -5.27
C THR A 298 7.24 27.29 -4.83
N GLU A 299 7.49 27.39 -3.53
CA GLU A 299 8.83 27.20 -2.95
C GLU A 299 9.28 25.74 -3.10
N MET A 300 8.40 24.78 -2.79
CA MET A 300 8.71 23.35 -2.96
C MET A 300 9.00 22.97 -4.42
N VAL A 301 8.40 23.65 -5.40
CA VAL A 301 8.76 23.49 -6.82
C VAL A 301 10.19 23.96 -7.08
N ARG A 302 10.63 25.09 -6.50
CA ARG A 302 12.01 25.57 -6.64
C ARG A 302 13.01 24.60 -6.00
N GLU A 303 12.60 23.92 -4.94
CA GLU A 303 13.40 22.91 -4.22
C GLU A 303 13.37 21.52 -4.89
N ASN A 304 12.56 21.33 -5.95
CA ASN A 304 12.29 20.05 -6.62
C ASN A 304 11.56 18.99 -5.77
N ASP A 305 10.93 19.40 -4.66
CA ASP A 305 10.12 18.54 -3.81
C ASP A 305 8.66 18.43 -4.28
N PHE A 306 8.24 19.37 -5.15
CA PHE A 306 6.92 19.35 -5.78
C PHE A 306 7.03 19.58 -7.28
N ARG A 307 6.23 18.85 -8.08
CA ARG A 307 6.27 19.01 -9.54
C ARG A 307 5.54 20.27 -9.98
N GLU A 308 6.20 21.04 -10.83
CA GLU A 308 5.65 22.26 -11.41
C GLU A 308 4.36 22.02 -12.21
N ASP A 309 4.34 20.96 -13.03
CA ASP A 309 3.18 20.59 -13.86
C ASP A 309 1.94 20.23 -13.02
N LEU A 310 2.13 19.51 -11.91
CA LEU A 310 1.07 19.23 -10.95
C LEU A 310 0.56 20.51 -10.28
N LEU A 311 1.46 21.42 -9.87
CA LEU A 311 1.06 22.70 -9.29
C LEU A 311 0.15 23.48 -10.25
N TYR A 312 0.53 23.60 -11.52
CA TYR A 312 -0.31 24.26 -12.53
C TYR A 312 -1.67 23.57 -12.69
N ARG A 313 -1.74 22.24 -12.58
CA ARG A 313 -2.99 21.49 -12.71
C ARG A 313 -3.90 21.59 -11.48
N LEU A 314 -3.33 21.72 -10.29
CA LEU A 314 -4.06 21.90 -9.02
C LEU A 314 -4.52 23.34 -8.83
N ASN A 315 -3.69 24.32 -9.21
CA ASN A 315 -3.88 25.74 -8.95
C ASN A 315 -4.81 26.44 -9.97
N VAL A 316 -5.85 25.74 -10.44
CA VAL A 316 -6.87 26.33 -11.34
C VAL A 316 -7.77 27.29 -10.56
N VAL A 317 -8.07 26.93 -9.30
CA VAL A 317 -8.82 27.76 -8.37
C VAL A 317 -8.14 27.69 -7.01
N ASN A 318 -7.59 28.82 -6.56
CA ASN A 318 -6.99 28.95 -5.23
C ASN A 318 -7.94 29.65 -4.27
N ILE A 319 -8.11 29.10 -3.07
CA ILE A 319 -8.82 29.73 -1.96
C ILE A 319 -7.87 29.80 -0.77
N GLU A 320 -7.47 31.03 -0.43
CA GLU A 320 -6.73 31.31 0.79
C GLU A 320 -7.70 31.45 1.98
N LEU A 321 -7.48 30.66 3.02
CA LEU A 321 -8.21 30.76 4.26
C LEU A 321 -7.50 31.74 5.21
N PRO A 322 -8.22 32.69 5.81
CA PRO A 322 -7.63 33.59 6.80
C PRO A 322 -7.26 32.83 8.07
N ILE A 323 -6.22 33.31 8.75
CA ILE A 323 -5.94 32.92 10.14
C ILE A 323 -7.07 33.51 11.00
N THR A 324 -7.73 32.66 11.78
CA THR A 324 -8.86 33.04 12.65
C THR A 324 -8.40 33.78 13.90
#